data_AF-A0A5U8XM17-F1
#
_entry.id   AF-A0A5U8XM17-F1
#
_cell.length_a   1.000
_cell.length_b   1.000
_cell.length_c   1.000
_cell.angle_alpha   90.00
_cell.angle_beta   90.00
_cell.angle_gamma   90.00
#
_symmetry.space_group_name_H-M   'P 1'
#
loop_
_entity.id
_entity.type
_entity.pdbx_description
1 polymer ?
#
loop_
_entity_poly.entity_id
_entity_poly.type
_entity_poly.pdbx_seq_one_letter_code
_entity_poly.pdbx_strand_id
1 'polypeptide(L)'
;MNFMQQRAARESIADDIILVDAVDLPQDSVEGILSDVQSDTKQIDSLDADGQLMAEDGDETEATLGVLDEAQAAADGETPEDGSDPMEVEDDMSEDAAEAVEVAQESIRRRWFPHKASVAQESFGARHRRTAVRESLWDTIKQFLRNAVEWIKAQFRKLKDRWLKFSNKGKSIQKKSKAFDAAIRKLGTKKKDEISGGFIKQLSVGKSFKGADTAFLNGELSKVIGFQAFQAGVLDGISAIVEKAAAGTVTAAQVRGAMEESSKDAEKEVGGHGENSIIGGKFIKVEASESDAEMATISLIDDEAEAESEVPTPAIPQMNNVNTFFNKLGIEIEKRVKAYHANEQKAEKYRSGIEKVLRKVDNIKVGEDKELEEAVRQLRVAVNGANSMVSFTERVAAHVLVSLTAGVNGYLAAGIAAYDKSKS
;
A
#
# COMPACT_ATOMS: atom_id res chain seq x y z
N MET A 1 -7.20 17.97 1.17
CA MET A 1 -5.84 18.34 1.60
C MET A 1 -5.03 17.06 1.66
N ASN A 2 -4.09 16.88 0.72
CA ASN A 2 -3.28 15.66 0.58
C ASN A 2 -2.14 15.60 1.61
N PHE A 3 -1.37 14.50 1.66
CA PHE A 3 -0.28 14.31 2.63
C PHE A 3 0.78 15.42 2.58
N MET A 4 1.10 15.97 1.40
CA MET A 4 2.07 17.07 1.25
C MET A 4 1.54 18.37 1.86
N GLN A 5 0.28 18.70 1.59
CA GLN A 5 -0.39 19.88 2.13
C GLN A 5 -0.61 19.74 3.65
N GLN A 6 -0.96 18.54 4.13
CA GLN A 6 -1.07 18.28 5.57
C GLN A 6 0.28 18.41 6.27
N ARG A 7 1.37 17.95 5.64
CA ARG A 7 2.72 18.12 6.16
C ARG A 7 3.11 19.59 6.22
N ALA A 8 2.94 20.33 5.12
CA ALA A 8 3.21 21.76 5.08
C ALA A 8 2.40 22.54 6.14
N ALA A 9 1.12 22.17 6.34
CA ALA A 9 0.28 22.74 7.39
C ALA A 9 0.82 22.42 8.79
N ARG A 10 1.28 21.20 9.06
CA ARG A 10 1.89 20.84 10.36
C ARG A 10 3.21 21.57 10.61
N GLU A 11 4.06 21.69 9.59
CA GLU A 11 5.31 22.45 9.67
C GLU A 11 5.03 23.95 9.93
N SER A 12 3.89 24.47 9.45
CA SER A 12 3.45 25.85 9.75
C SER A 12 2.83 26.06 11.14
N ILE A 13 2.46 24.98 11.84
CA ILE A 13 1.81 25.00 13.18
C ILE A 13 2.80 24.61 14.30
N ALA A 14 4.03 24.22 13.95
CA ALA A 14 5.01 23.63 14.87
C ALA A 14 5.49 24.55 16.03
N ASP A 15 4.96 25.77 16.18
CA ASP A 15 5.29 26.69 17.28
C ASP A 15 4.35 26.59 18.51
N ASP A 16 3.23 25.87 18.49
CA ASP A 16 2.33 25.80 19.66
C ASP A 16 1.53 24.48 19.74
N ILE A 17 2.06 23.44 20.39
CA ILE A 17 1.21 22.37 20.97
C ILE A 17 1.75 21.89 22.32
N ILE A 18 0.92 22.05 23.35
CA ILE A 18 1.04 21.51 24.71
C ILE A 18 0.62 20.03 24.69
N LEU A 19 1.48 19.15 25.19
CA LEU A 19 1.21 17.74 25.44
C LEU A 19 0.24 17.62 26.64
N VAL A 20 -0.92 17.00 26.44
CA VAL A 20 -1.82 16.57 27.53
C VAL A 20 -1.48 15.13 27.87
N ASP A 21 -1.10 14.91 29.13
CA ASP A 21 -0.78 13.60 29.70
C ASP A 21 -1.92 12.60 29.55
N ALA A 22 -1.55 11.38 29.14
CA ALA A 22 -2.46 10.26 28.96
C ALA A 22 -2.95 9.74 30.33
N VAL A 23 -4.27 9.77 30.52
CA VAL A 23 -4.97 9.06 31.58
C VAL A 23 -5.24 7.63 31.11
N ASP A 24 -4.70 6.63 31.82
CA ASP A 24 -4.97 5.21 31.57
C ASP A 24 -6.49 4.92 31.74
N LEU A 25 -7.12 4.50 30.65
CA LEU A 25 -8.53 4.13 30.55
C LEU A 25 -8.65 2.89 29.62
N PRO A 26 -9.80 2.17 29.57
CA PRO A 26 -9.92 0.72 29.30
C PRO A 26 -9.60 0.25 27.85
N GLN A 27 -8.40 0.57 27.37
CA GLN A 27 -7.87 0.32 26.03
C GLN A 27 -7.31 -1.10 25.83
N ASP A 28 -7.21 -1.91 26.89
CA ASP A 28 -6.64 -3.27 26.81
C ASP A 28 -7.62 -4.36 26.36
N SER A 29 -8.89 -4.01 26.10
CA SER A 29 -9.86 -4.96 25.56
C SER A 29 -9.56 -5.29 24.09
N VAL A 30 -9.87 -6.53 23.66
CA VAL A 30 -9.66 -6.97 22.27
C VAL A 30 -10.42 -6.07 21.30
N GLU A 31 -11.59 -5.59 21.73
CA GLU A 31 -12.50 -4.73 21.00
C GLU A 31 -12.00 -3.28 20.91
N GLY A 32 -11.43 -2.72 21.98
CA GLY A 32 -10.80 -1.38 21.96
C GLY A 32 -9.61 -1.32 21.00
N ILE A 33 -8.72 -2.31 21.08
CA ILE A 33 -7.56 -2.42 20.17
C ILE A 33 -7.99 -2.60 18.71
N LEU A 34 -9.09 -3.31 18.46
CA LEU A 34 -9.66 -3.47 17.11
C LEU A 34 -10.16 -2.15 16.52
N SER A 35 -10.78 -1.30 17.33
CA SER A 35 -11.23 0.03 16.91
C SER A 35 -10.03 0.92 16.51
N ASP A 36 -8.95 0.89 17.30
CA ASP A 36 -7.75 1.69 17.01
C ASP A 36 -7.05 1.21 15.73
N VAL A 37 -6.97 -0.10 15.52
CA VAL A 37 -6.45 -0.68 14.27
C VAL A 37 -7.28 -0.24 13.07
N GLN A 38 -8.60 -0.20 13.19
CA GLN A 38 -9.48 0.26 12.12
C GLN A 38 -9.27 1.75 11.83
N SER A 39 -9.06 2.57 12.86
CA SER A 39 -8.70 3.98 12.69
C SER A 39 -7.39 4.16 11.93
N ASP A 40 -6.33 3.42 12.30
CA ASP A 40 -5.04 3.49 11.61
C ASP A 40 -5.16 2.99 10.16
N THR A 41 -5.98 1.97 9.92
CA THR A 41 -6.24 1.45 8.57
C THR A 41 -6.85 2.53 7.67
N LYS A 42 -7.84 3.29 8.15
CA LYS A 42 -8.41 4.41 7.38
C LYS A 42 -7.39 5.50 7.06
N GLN A 43 -6.44 5.76 7.97
CA GLN A 43 -5.37 6.73 7.71
C GLN A 43 -4.39 6.21 6.65
N ILE A 44 -4.07 4.92 6.67
CA ILE A 44 -3.24 4.28 5.64
C ILE A 44 -3.98 4.31 4.28
N ASP A 45 -5.26 3.96 4.25
CA ASP A 45 -6.06 4.01 3.01
C ASP A 45 -6.09 5.43 2.42
N SER A 46 -6.17 6.47 3.26
CA SER A 46 -6.08 7.86 2.81
C SER A 46 -4.69 8.21 2.24
N LEU A 47 -3.61 7.71 2.85
CA LEU A 47 -2.26 7.92 2.32
C LEU A 47 -2.08 7.19 0.99
N ASP A 48 -2.64 6.00 0.85
CA ASP A 48 -2.59 5.23 -0.39
C ASP A 48 -3.36 5.93 -1.52
N ALA A 49 -4.54 6.47 -1.22
CA ALA A 49 -5.33 7.26 -2.17
C ALA A 49 -4.58 8.51 -2.63
N ASP A 50 -3.90 9.22 -1.71
CA ASP A 50 -3.05 10.34 -2.10
C ASP A 50 -1.86 9.87 -2.96
N GLY A 51 -1.26 8.70 -2.65
CA GLY A 51 -0.18 8.11 -3.44
C GLY A 51 -0.61 7.75 -4.86
N GLN A 52 -1.83 7.23 -5.03
CA GLN A 52 -2.41 6.94 -6.33
C GLN A 52 -2.65 8.22 -7.15
N LEU A 53 -3.24 9.26 -6.54
CA LEU A 53 -3.42 10.55 -7.20
C LEU A 53 -2.08 11.18 -7.61
N MET A 54 -1.04 11.01 -6.80
CA MET A 54 0.31 11.47 -7.14
C MET A 54 0.92 10.69 -8.32
N ALA A 55 0.60 9.40 -8.44
CA ALA A 55 1.01 8.60 -9.60
C ALA A 55 0.30 9.10 -10.87
N GLU A 56 -1.02 9.25 -10.83
CA GLU A 56 -1.84 9.76 -11.95
C GLU A 56 -1.32 11.11 -12.47
N ASP A 57 -1.08 12.07 -11.57
CA ASP A 57 -0.53 13.38 -11.96
C ASP A 57 0.91 13.27 -12.51
N GLY A 58 1.70 12.31 -11.99
CA GLY A 58 3.04 12.03 -12.49
C GLY A 58 3.05 11.41 -13.89
N ASP A 59 2.05 10.59 -14.19
CA ASP A 59 1.85 9.96 -15.50
C ASP A 59 1.36 10.99 -16.53
N GLU A 60 0.54 11.97 -16.11
CA GLU A 60 0.17 13.12 -16.96
C GLU A 60 1.40 13.98 -17.32
N THR A 61 2.27 14.27 -16.35
CA THR A 61 3.55 14.97 -16.61
C THR A 61 4.44 14.16 -17.56
N GLU A 62 4.50 12.84 -17.38
CA GLU A 62 5.29 11.92 -18.22
C GLU A 62 4.80 11.88 -19.67
N ALA A 63 3.49 11.77 -19.88
CA ALA A 63 2.89 11.78 -21.20
C ALA A 63 3.19 13.10 -21.93
N THR A 64 3.08 14.21 -21.21
CA THR A 64 3.44 15.54 -21.75
C THR A 64 4.92 15.61 -22.15
N LEU A 65 5.82 15.06 -21.33
CA LEU A 65 7.25 15.01 -21.63
C LEU A 65 7.55 14.12 -22.85
N GLY A 66 6.87 12.97 -22.98
CA GLY A 66 6.98 12.08 -24.14
C GLY A 66 6.64 12.76 -25.47
N VAL A 67 5.56 13.53 -25.53
CA VAL A 67 5.20 14.32 -26.72
C VAL A 67 6.32 15.30 -27.10
N LEU A 68 7.00 15.90 -26.11
CA LEU A 68 8.13 16.79 -26.36
C LEU A 68 9.41 16.07 -26.78
N ASP A 69 9.58 14.82 -26.37
CA ASP A 69 10.66 13.96 -26.85
C ASP A 69 10.48 13.59 -28.31
N GLU A 70 9.28 13.15 -28.69
CA GLU A 70 8.94 12.83 -30.08
C GLU A 70 9.11 14.05 -30.99
N ALA A 71 8.63 15.21 -30.57
CA ALA A 71 8.80 16.46 -31.31
C ALA A 71 10.28 16.89 -31.43
N GLN A 72 11.11 16.58 -30.43
CA GLN A 72 12.53 16.87 -30.48
C GLN A 72 13.27 15.88 -31.39
N ALA A 73 12.96 14.58 -31.31
CA ALA A 73 13.53 13.55 -32.18
C ALA A 73 13.23 13.84 -33.66
N ALA A 74 11.99 14.22 -33.97
CA ALA A 74 11.59 14.65 -35.32
C ALA A 74 12.39 15.88 -35.78
N ALA A 75 12.65 16.84 -34.89
CA ALA A 75 13.46 18.03 -35.19
C ALA A 75 14.95 17.75 -35.38
N ASP A 76 15.48 16.75 -34.67
CA ASP A 76 16.86 16.30 -34.80
C ASP A 76 17.07 15.38 -36.04
N GLY A 77 16.02 15.15 -36.83
CA GLY A 77 16.03 14.35 -38.06
C GLY A 77 16.04 12.84 -37.81
N GLU A 78 15.67 12.39 -36.60
CA GLU A 78 15.45 10.97 -36.33
C GLU A 78 14.17 10.53 -37.05
N THR A 79 14.28 9.50 -37.90
CA THR A 79 13.12 8.94 -38.63
C THR A 79 12.08 8.41 -37.63
N PRO A 80 10.82 8.85 -37.70
CA PRO A 80 9.73 8.29 -36.89
C PRO A 80 9.63 6.76 -37.06
N GLU A 81 9.35 6.02 -35.97
CA GLU A 81 9.18 4.55 -36.04
C GLU A 81 8.05 4.11 -36.99
N ASP A 82 7.11 5.01 -37.32
CA ASP A 82 6.01 4.76 -38.25
C ASP A 82 6.36 4.97 -39.73
N GLY A 83 7.58 5.41 -40.04
CA GLY A 83 8.07 5.62 -41.40
C GLY A 83 7.53 6.87 -42.11
N SER A 84 6.94 7.81 -41.38
CA SER A 84 6.56 9.11 -41.93
C SER A 84 7.78 10.01 -42.23
N ASP A 85 7.64 10.89 -43.23
CA ASP A 85 8.70 11.83 -43.61
C ASP A 85 9.02 12.78 -42.43
N PRO A 86 10.31 13.04 -42.13
CA PRO A 86 10.70 14.01 -41.11
C PRO A 86 10.09 15.37 -41.41
N MET A 87 9.40 15.99 -40.45
CA MET A 87 8.90 17.35 -40.60
C MET A 87 10.08 18.33 -40.72
N GLU A 88 10.05 19.24 -41.70
CA GLU A 88 11.03 20.32 -41.81
C GLU A 88 10.85 21.31 -40.64
N VAL A 89 11.90 21.51 -39.83
CA VAL A 89 11.85 22.34 -38.62
C VAL A 89 12.63 23.63 -38.80
N GLU A 90 11.93 24.72 -39.15
CA GLU A 90 12.48 26.08 -38.99
C GLU A 90 11.94 26.81 -37.74
N ASP A 91 10.84 26.37 -37.12
CA ASP A 91 10.25 27.04 -35.96
C ASP A 91 10.35 26.17 -34.67
N ASP A 92 11.03 26.72 -33.65
CA ASP A 92 10.96 26.24 -32.26
C ASP A 92 9.50 26.27 -31.75
N MET A 93 9.23 25.64 -30.61
CA MET A 93 7.91 25.66 -29.98
C MET A 93 7.37 27.11 -29.87
N SER A 94 6.10 27.30 -30.27
CA SER A 94 5.43 28.60 -30.15
C SER A 94 5.25 28.99 -28.68
N GLU A 95 5.11 30.30 -28.42
CA GLU A 95 4.88 30.81 -27.07
C GLU A 95 3.57 30.29 -26.48
N ASP A 96 2.48 30.32 -27.25
CA ASP A 96 1.17 29.81 -26.85
C ASP A 96 1.21 28.32 -26.48
N ALA A 97 2.01 27.51 -27.18
CA ALA A 97 2.16 26.08 -26.89
C ALA A 97 2.96 25.84 -25.60
N ALA A 98 4.03 26.62 -25.37
CA ALA A 98 4.79 26.59 -24.13
C ALA A 98 3.92 27.01 -22.93
N GLU A 99 3.11 28.06 -23.09
CA GLU A 99 2.18 28.54 -22.07
C GLU A 99 1.11 27.49 -21.74
N ALA A 100 0.52 26.85 -22.75
CA ALA A 100 -0.49 25.82 -22.54
C ALA A 100 0.02 24.64 -21.70
N VAL A 101 1.25 24.19 -21.96
CA VAL A 101 1.90 23.12 -21.18
C VAL A 101 2.09 23.55 -19.72
N GLU A 102 2.61 24.75 -19.49
CA GLU A 102 2.87 25.26 -18.15
C GLU A 102 1.58 25.49 -17.35
N VAL A 103 0.52 25.97 -17.99
CA VAL A 103 -0.80 26.13 -17.36
C VAL A 103 -1.38 24.78 -16.93
N ALA A 104 -1.26 23.74 -17.76
CA ALA A 104 -1.70 22.40 -17.40
C ALA A 104 -0.94 21.89 -16.15
N GLN A 105 0.39 22.04 -16.15
CA GLN A 105 1.26 21.59 -15.07
C GLN A 105 1.14 22.42 -13.79
N GLU A 106 0.73 23.69 -13.85
CA GLU A 106 0.54 24.54 -12.68
C GLU A 106 -0.48 23.96 -11.70
N SER A 107 -1.55 23.30 -12.21
CA SER A 107 -2.56 22.65 -11.36
C SER A 107 -1.96 21.49 -10.55
N ILE A 108 -1.11 20.68 -11.18
CA ILE A 108 -0.36 19.57 -10.58
C ILE A 108 0.64 20.11 -9.55
N ARG A 109 1.40 21.14 -9.93
CA ARG A 109 2.41 21.77 -9.06
C ARG A 109 1.81 22.37 -7.81
N ARG A 110 0.68 23.06 -7.91
CA ARG A 110 -0.04 23.60 -6.73
C ARG A 110 -0.50 22.51 -5.78
N ARG A 111 -0.86 21.33 -6.31
CA ARG A 111 -1.31 20.20 -5.50
C ARG A 111 -0.17 19.58 -4.70
N TRP A 112 1.00 19.45 -5.30
CA TRP A 112 2.10 18.65 -4.75
C TRP A 112 3.29 19.45 -4.23
N PHE A 113 3.45 20.70 -4.66
CA PHE A 113 4.62 21.54 -4.40
C PHE A 113 4.19 22.86 -3.72
N PRO A 114 3.60 22.80 -2.52
CA PRO A 114 2.97 23.96 -1.87
C PRO A 114 3.93 25.12 -1.55
N HIS A 115 5.25 24.89 -1.62
CA HIS A 115 6.29 25.89 -1.37
C HIS A 115 7.00 26.41 -2.64
N LYS A 116 6.69 25.87 -3.83
CA LYS A 116 7.32 26.32 -5.08
C LYS A 116 6.57 27.56 -5.57
N ALA A 117 7.28 28.66 -5.81
CA ALA A 117 6.69 29.84 -6.45
C ALA A 117 6.22 29.47 -7.86
N SER A 118 5.07 30.01 -8.27
CA SER A 118 4.59 29.96 -9.67
C SER A 118 5.75 30.27 -10.60
N VAL A 119 6.00 29.41 -11.58
CA VAL A 119 6.95 29.75 -12.64
C VAL A 119 6.40 30.99 -13.33
N ALA A 120 7.19 32.06 -13.43
CA ALA A 120 6.72 33.31 -14.02
C ALA A 120 6.48 33.09 -15.52
N GLN A 121 5.27 33.43 -15.98
CA GLN A 121 4.81 33.27 -17.37
C GLN A 121 5.74 33.96 -18.40
N GLU A 122 6.54 34.94 -17.98
CA GLU A 122 7.43 35.74 -18.83
C GLU A 122 8.81 35.11 -19.09
N SER A 123 9.05 33.86 -18.65
CA SER A 123 10.41 33.30 -18.60
C SER A 123 10.87 32.60 -19.89
N PHE A 124 9.98 32.32 -20.84
CA PHE A 124 10.33 31.59 -22.06
C PHE A 124 10.84 32.56 -23.13
N GLY A 125 12.15 32.80 -23.16
CA GLY A 125 12.79 33.57 -24.22
C GLY A 125 12.48 33.03 -25.63
N ALA A 126 12.59 33.88 -26.65
CA ALA A 126 12.21 33.54 -28.04
C ALA A 126 13.03 32.41 -28.71
N ARG A 127 14.00 31.81 -28.03
CA ARG A 127 14.84 30.70 -28.50
C ARG A 127 14.95 29.63 -27.42
N HIS A 128 14.91 28.36 -27.81
CA HIS A 128 15.01 27.17 -26.96
C HIS A 128 13.82 26.97 -26.00
N ARG A 129 12.61 27.38 -26.42
CA ARG A 129 11.39 27.23 -25.60
C ARG A 129 11.10 25.76 -25.30
N ARG A 130 11.23 24.88 -26.30
CA ARG A 130 11.03 23.43 -26.10
C ARG A 130 11.98 22.87 -25.03
N THR A 131 13.26 23.27 -25.05
CA THR A 131 14.26 22.84 -24.06
C THR A 131 13.90 23.34 -22.66
N ALA A 132 13.49 24.60 -22.52
CA ALA A 132 13.10 25.17 -21.24
C ALA A 132 11.85 24.46 -20.63
N VAL A 133 10.85 24.15 -21.45
CA VAL A 133 9.67 23.38 -21.02
C VAL A 133 10.07 21.96 -20.59
N ARG A 134 10.97 21.30 -21.33
CA ARG A 134 11.49 19.98 -20.93
C ARG A 134 12.23 20.01 -19.59
N GLU A 135 13.08 21.01 -19.35
CA GLU A 135 13.76 21.20 -18.06
C GLU A 135 12.75 21.39 -16.91
N SER A 136 11.69 22.16 -17.15
CA SER A 136 10.60 22.41 -16.20
C SER A 136 9.81 21.14 -15.85
N LEU A 137 9.51 20.30 -16.85
CA LEU A 137 8.88 18.99 -16.66
C LEU A 137 9.82 18.00 -15.96
N TRP A 138 11.10 17.99 -16.31
CA TRP A 138 12.11 17.16 -15.63
C TRP A 138 12.24 17.50 -14.14
N ASP A 139 12.24 18.78 -13.79
CA ASP A 139 12.17 19.23 -12.40
C ASP A 139 10.90 18.76 -11.68
N THR A 140 9.78 18.70 -12.40
CA THR A 140 8.51 18.17 -11.89
C THR A 140 8.61 16.66 -11.61
N ILE A 141 9.20 15.88 -12.52
CA ILE A 141 9.46 14.44 -12.33
C ILE A 141 10.36 14.17 -11.12
N LYS A 142 11.47 14.92 -10.99
CA LYS A 142 12.36 14.82 -9.81
C LYS A 142 11.62 15.13 -8.51
N GLN A 143 10.70 16.10 -8.53
CA GLN A 143 9.91 16.45 -7.35
C GLN A 143 8.87 15.37 -7.00
N PHE A 144 8.28 14.69 -7.98
CA PHE A 144 7.44 13.52 -7.72
C PHE A 144 8.20 12.40 -7.01
N LEU A 145 9.44 12.10 -7.43
CA LEU A 145 10.30 11.14 -6.72
C LEU A 145 10.61 11.59 -5.28
N ARG A 146 10.86 12.88 -5.04
CA ARG A 146 11.01 13.42 -3.66
C ARG A 146 9.74 13.22 -2.83
N ASN A 147 8.58 13.51 -3.42
CA ASN A 147 7.30 13.36 -2.74
C ASN A 147 6.97 11.89 -2.45
N ALA A 148 7.36 10.96 -3.33
CA ALA A 148 7.23 9.52 -3.10
C ALA A 148 8.01 9.08 -1.85
N VAL A 149 9.23 9.58 -1.64
CA VAL A 149 10.02 9.29 -0.42
C VAL A 149 9.26 9.72 0.84
N GLU A 150 8.60 10.88 0.80
CA GLU A 150 7.84 11.41 1.93
C GLU A 150 6.53 10.64 2.19
N TRP A 151 5.86 10.21 1.13
CA TRP A 151 4.74 9.29 1.21
C TRP A 151 5.15 7.96 1.87
N ILE A 152 6.24 7.32 1.40
CA ILE A 152 6.78 6.08 1.98
C ILE A 152 7.11 6.28 3.47
N LYS A 153 7.71 7.42 3.85
CA LYS A 153 7.98 7.76 5.27
C LYS A 153 6.69 7.83 6.10
N ALA A 154 5.68 8.54 5.61
CA ALA A 154 4.42 8.71 6.32
C ALA A 154 3.68 7.38 6.48
N GLN A 155 3.62 6.59 5.41
CA GLN A 155 2.93 5.30 5.38
C GLN A 155 3.61 4.28 6.30
N PHE A 156 4.94 4.09 6.21
CA PHE A 156 5.64 3.16 7.11
C PHE A 156 5.56 3.61 8.58
N ARG A 157 5.55 4.92 8.88
CA ARG A 157 5.30 5.37 10.25
C ARG A 157 3.94 4.89 10.76
N LYS A 158 2.89 4.99 9.94
CA LYS A 158 1.55 4.53 10.30
C LYS A 158 1.44 3.01 10.38
N LEU A 159 2.10 2.28 9.49
CA LEU A 159 2.19 0.82 9.55
C LEU A 159 2.85 0.35 10.85
N LYS A 160 3.93 1.02 11.27
CA LYS A 160 4.59 0.76 12.55
C LYS A 160 3.65 0.96 13.73
N ASP A 161 2.97 2.10 13.79
CA ASP A 161 2.03 2.42 14.86
C ASP A 161 0.94 1.33 14.97
N ARG A 162 0.36 0.94 13.82
CA ARG A 162 -0.65 -0.12 13.73
C ARG A 162 -0.12 -1.46 14.24
N TRP A 163 1.08 -1.88 13.80
CA TRP A 163 1.66 -3.16 14.21
C TRP A 163 2.03 -3.18 15.68
N LEU A 164 2.52 -2.07 16.23
CA LEU A 164 2.83 -1.98 17.66
C LEU A 164 1.56 -2.15 18.50
N LYS A 165 0.43 -1.58 18.09
CA LYS A 165 -0.88 -1.83 18.70
C LYS A 165 -1.33 -3.29 18.56
N PHE A 166 -1.15 -3.90 17.38
CA PHE A 166 -1.41 -5.32 17.17
C PHE A 166 -0.55 -6.22 18.06
N SER A 167 0.73 -5.89 18.32
CA SER A 167 1.60 -6.64 19.22
C SER A 167 0.98 -6.80 20.60
N ASN A 168 0.41 -5.71 21.13
CA ASN A 168 -0.21 -5.70 22.46
C ASN A 168 -1.45 -6.61 22.48
N LYS A 169 -2.17 -6.69 21.35
CA LYS A 169 -3.29 -7.62 21.16
C LYS A 169 -2.89 -9.07 21.27
N GLY A 170 -1.71 -9.46 20.78
CA GLY A 170 -1.22 -10.84 20.81
C GLY A 170 -1.21 -11.43 22.22
N LYS A 171 -0.75 -10.66 23.20
CA LYS A 171 -0.79 -11.03 24.63
C LYS A 171 -2.22 -11.12 25.17
N SER A 172 -3.07 -10.16 24.83
CA SER A 172 -4.48 -10.13 25.25
C SER A 172 -5.26 -11.33 24.70
N ILE A 173 -5.00 -11.73 23.45
CA ILE A 173 -5.58 -12.92 22.82
C ILE A 173 -5.16 -14.19 23.58
N GLN A 174 -3.87 -14.35 23.88
CA GLN A 174 -3.37 -15.50 24.65
C GLN A 174 -3.99 -15.57 26.06
N LYS A 175 -4.13 -14.42 26.74
CA LYS A 175 -4.82 -14.33 28.04
C LYS A 175 -6.29 -14.72 27.93
N LYS A 176 -6.98 -14.24 26.89
CA LYS A 176 -8.40 -14.56 26.63
C LYS A 176 -8.59 -16.04 26.30
N SER A 177 -7.68 -16.62 25.51
CA SER A 177 -7.68 -18.05 25.20
C SER A 177 -7.60 -18.92 26.46
N LYS A 178 -6.73 -18.57 27.42
CA LYS A 178 -6.68 -19.25 28.73
C LYS A 178 -7.99 -19.13 29.52
N ALA A 179 -8.66 -17.98 29.43
CA ALA A 179 -9.96 -17.79 30.05
C ALA A 179 -11.05 -18.65 29.37
N PHE A 180 -11.02 -18.78 28.05
CA PHE A 180 -11.90 -19.67 27.30
C PHE A 180 -11.65 -21.14 27.65
N ASP A 181 -10.41 -21.60 27.74
CA ASP A 181 -10.09 -22.97 28.20
C ASP A 181 -10.71 -23.27 29.56
N ALA A 182 -10.58 -22.34 30.52
CA ALA A 182 -11.16 -22.50 31.85
C ALA A 182 -12.70 -22.50 31.84
N ALA A 183 -13.32 -21.74 30.93
CA ALA A 183 -14.77 -21.70 30.76
C ALA A 183 -15.29 -22.97 30.08
N ILE A 184 -14.64 -23.45 29.01
CA ILE A 184 -15.01 -24.65 28.27
C ILE A 184 -15.01 -25.89 29.18
N ARG A 185 -14.03 -25.98 30.10
CA ARG A 185 -13.96 -27.07 31.09
C ARG A 185 -15.13 -27.11 32.08
N LYS A 186 -15.88 -26.00 32.22
CA LYS A 186 -16.99 -25.84 33.16
C LYS A 186 -18.35 -25.89 32.45
N LEU A 187 -18.40 -26.29 31.18
CA LEU A 187 -19.65 -26.36 30.43
C LEU A 187 -20.44 -27.62 30.82
N GLY A 188 -21.75 -27.43 30.99
CA GLY A 188 -22.73 -28.46 31.29
C GLY A 188 -23.60 -28.75 30.07
N THR A 189 -24.91 -28.74 30.26
CA THR A 189 -25.87 -29.01 29.18
C THR A 189 -25.92 -27.87 28.16
N LYS A 190 -26.03 -28.24 26.88
CA LYS A 190 -26.31 -27.31 25.79
C LYS A 190 -27.70 -26.72 25.97
N LYS A 191 -27.84 -25.40 25.91
CA LYS A 191 -29.13 -24.69 26.08
C LYS A 191 -29.64 -23.97 24.82
N LYS A 192 -28.79 -23.78 23.80
CA LYS A 192 -29.19 -23.24 22.50
C LYS A 192 -28.65 -24.13 21.40
N ASP A 193 -29.44 -24.38 20.36
CA ASP A 193 -29.01 -25.18 19.22
C ASP A 193 -28.16 -24.42 18.22
N GLU A 194 -28.45 -23.13 18.07
CA GLU A 194 -27.79 -22.23 17.14
C GLU A 194 -27.32 -20.96 17.86
N ILE A 195 -26.28 -20.34 17.30
CA ILE A 195 -25.70 -19.08 17.78
C ILE A 195 -25.61 -18.08 16.64
N SER A 196 -25.83 -16.82 16.98
CA SER A 196 -25.79 -15.69 16.05
C SER A 196 -24.83 -14.60 16.56
N GLY A 197 -24.34 -13.79 15.63
CA GLY A 197 -23.48 -12.65 15.96
C GLY A 197 -22.59 -12.22 14.80
N GLY A 198 -21.95 -11.06 14.95
CA GLY A 198 -21.04 -10.50 13.93
C GLY A 198 -19.84 -11.39 13.57
N PHE A 199 -19.52 -12.38 14.41
CA PHE A 199 -18.47 -13.36 14.13
C PHE A 199 -18.77 -14.20 12.89
N ILE A 200 -20.04 -14.36 12.49
CA ILE A 200 -20.40 -15.20 11.33
C ILE A 200 -19.84 -14.56 10.06
N LYS A 201 -20.14 -13.28 9.81
CA LYS A 201 -19.54 -12.54 8.68
C LYS A 201 -18.01 -12.52 8.76
N GLN A 202 -17.45 -12.31 9.96
CA GLN A 202 -16.00 -12.26 10.17
C GLN A 202 -15.29 -13.58 9.87
N LEU A 203 -15.96 -14.73 9.99
CA LEU A 203 -15.38 -16.05 9.71
C LEU A 203 -15.99 -16.73 8.48
N SER A 204 -16.63 -15.95 7.61
CA SER A 204 -17.22 -16.46 6.36
C SER A 204 -16.39 -16.10 5.15
N VAL A 205 -16.54 -16.92 4.11
CA VAL A 205 -16.10 -16.65 2.74
C VAL A 205 -17.31 -16.82 1.83
N GLY A 206 -17.72 -15.74 1.17
CA GLY A 206 -19.03 -15.66 0.54
C GLY A 206 -20.15 -16.01 1.52
N LYS A 207 -21.02 -16.93 1.12
CA LYS A 207 -22.17 -17.37 1.92
C LYS A 207 -21.86 -18.45 2.95
N SER A 208 -20.62 -18.97 3.01
CA SER A 208 -20.29 -20.15 3.82
C SER A 208 -19.50 -19.78 5.07
N PHE A 209 -20.03 -20.16 6.24
CA PHE A 209 -19.30 -20.04 7.50
C PHE A 209 -18.15 -21.04 7.59
N LYS A 210 -16.94 -20.56 7.92
CA LYS A 210 -15.72 -21.37 8.06
C LYS A 210 -15.13 -21.39 9.47
N GLY A 211 -15.76 -20.71 10.44
CA GLY A 211 -15.21 -20.58 11.80
C GLY A 211 -15.09 -21.87 12.59
N ALA A 212 -15.75 -22.93 12.12
CA ALA A 212 -15.64 -24.30 12.63
C ALA A 212 -14.39 -25.05 12.16
N ASP A 213 -13.83 -24.67 11.02
CA ASP A 213 -12.80 -25.41 10.30
C ASP A 213 -11.42 -24.85 10.64
N THR A 214 -10.75 -25.47 11.60
CA THR A 214 -9.41 -25.03 12.01
C THR A 214 -8.35 -25.25 10.93
N ALA A 215 -8.55 -26.16 9.98
CA ALA A 215 -7.62 -26.32 8.86
C ALA A 215 -7.71 -25.10 7.94
N PHE A 216 -8.95 -24.67 7.63
CA PHE A 216 -9.19 -23.44 6.88
C PHE A 216 -8.63 -22.20 7.61
N LEU A 217 -8.94 -22.02 8.89
CA LEU A 217 -8.44 -20.87 9.67
C LEU A 217 -6.91 -20.82 9.74
N ASN A 218 -6.25 -21.99 9.82
CA ASN A 218 -4.79 -22.07 9.72
C ASN A 218 -4.28 -21.71 8.33
N GLY A 219 -4.97 -22.14 7.27
CA GLY A 219 -4.65 -21.77 5.89
C GLY A 219 -4.70 -20.26 5.69
N GLU A 220 -5.75 -19.59 6.17
CA GLU A 220 -5.86 -18.13 6.12
C GLU A 220 -4.72 -17.46 6.88
N LEU A 221 -4.41 -17.91 8.11
CA LEU A 221 -3.28 -17.37 8.88
C LEU A 221 -1.93 -17.55 8.15
N SER A 222 -1.73 -18.69 7.47
CA SER A 222 -0.53 -18.97 6.68
C SER A 222 -0.39 -18.07 5.46
N LYS A 223 -1.48 -17.71 4.76
CA LYS A 223 -1.45 -16.73 3.66
C LYS A 223 -0.88 -15.40 4.13
N VAL A 224 -1.33 -14.93 5.30
CA VAL A 224 -0.83 -13.69 5.89
C VAL A 224 0.69 -13.75 6.07
N ILE A 225 1.26 -14.91 6.43
CA ILE A 225 2.72 -15.09 6.61
C ILE A 225 3.44 -15.00 5.27
N GLY A 226 2.89 -15.59 4.21
CA GLY A 226 3.41 -15.47 2.83
C GLY A 226 3.56 -14.02 2.38
N PHE A 227 2.54 -13.18 2.64
CA PHE A 227 2.59 -11.76 2.28
C PHE A 227 3.79 -10.99 2.84
N GLN A 228 4.33 -11.38 3.99
CA GLN A 228 5.51 -10.73 4.55
C GLN A 228 6.77 -11.04 3.76
N ALA A 229 6.93 -12.29 3.34
CA ALA A 229 8.05 -12.71 2.49
C ALA A 229 7.95 -12.05 1.12
N PHE A 230 6.74 -11.97 0.57
CA PHE A 230 6.46 -11.30 -0.69
C PHE A 230 6.83 -9.80 -0.65
N GLN A 231 6.37 -9.05 0.36
CA GLN A 231 6.78 -7.66 0.58
C GLN A 231 8.30 -7.50 0.65
N ALA A 232 8.96 -8.41 1.36
CA ALA A 232 10.39 -8.39 1.52
C ALA A 232 11.11 -8.58 0.16
N GLY A 233 10.54 -9.38 -0.75
CA GLY A 233 11.00 -9.57 -2.11
C GLY A 233 10.80 -8.34 -2.99
N VAL A 234 9.59 -7.73 -2.94
CA VAL A 234 9.30 -6.48 -3.66
C VAL A 234 10.28 -5.37 -3.25
N LEU A 235 10.50 -5.19 -1.95
CA LEU A 235 11.43 -4.19 -1.43
C LEU A 235 12.89 -4.46 -1.82
N ASP A 236 13.33 -5.72 -1.86
CA ASP A 236 14.68 -6.06 -2.32
C ASP A 236 14.84 -5.81 -3.82
N GLY A 237 13.85 -6.20 -4.63
CA GLY A 237 13.85 -6.01 -6.08
C GLY A 237 13.95 -4.54 -6.46
N ILE A 238 13.07 -3.69 -5.91
CA ILE A 238 13.12 -2.26 -6.19
C ILE A 238 14.40 -1.60 -5.64
N SER A 239 14.90 -2.04 -4.48
CA SER A 239 16.16 -1.53 -3.92
C SER A 239 17.33 -1.78 -4.87
N ALA A 240 17.41 -2.97 -5.48
CA ALA A 240 18.48 -3.30 -6.43
C ALA A 240 18.44 -2.40 -7.68
N ILE A 241 17.25 -2.05 -8.17
CA ILE A 241 17.09 -1.14 -9.30
C ILE A 241 17.47 0.30 -8.92
N VAL A 242 17.00 0.77 -7.76
CA VAL A 242 17.35 2.09 -7.23
C VAL A 242 18.86 2.23 -7.02
N GLU A 243 19.55 1.18 -6.55
CA GLU A 243 21.00 1.19 -6.37
C GLU A 243 21.74 1.31 -7.71
N LYS A 244 21.30 0.61 -8.76
CA LYS A 244 21.86 0.76 -10.12
C LYS A 244 21.58 2.16 -10.68
N ALA A 245 20.39 2.71 -10.44
CA ALA A 245 20.05 4.07 -10.82
C ALA A 245 20.97 5.11 -10.15
N ALA A 246 21.23 4.93 -8.85
CA ALA A 246 22.14 5.80 -8.12
C ALA A 246 23.60 5.70 -8.62
N ALA A 247 23.97 4.55 -9.19
CA ALA A 247 25.26 4.34 -9.84
C ALA A 247 25.31 4.87 -11.30
N GLY A 248 24.17 5.21 -11.89
CA GLY A 248 24.08 5.62 -13.31
C GLY A 248 24.32 4.46 -14.29
N THR A 249 24.01 3.22 -13.89
CA THR A 249 24.25 2.01 -14.70
C THR A 249 22.98 1.25 -15.05
N VAL A 250 21.82 1.82 -14.71
CA VAL A 250 20.52 1.24 -14.98
C VAL A 250 19.99 1.71 -16.32
N THR A 251 19.24 0.85 -17.01
CA THR A 251 18.53 1.20 -18.24
C THR A 251 17.02 1.14 -18.01
N ALA A 252 16.25 1.87 -18.81
CA ALA A 252 14.78 1.84 -18.74
C ALA A 252 14.21 0.41 -18.91
N ALA A 253 14.80 -0.38 -19.80
CA ALA A 253 14.44 -1.78 -20.00
C ALA A 253 14.70 -2.66 -18.75
N GLN A 254 15.78 -2.39 -18.02
CA GLN A 254 16.06 -3.10 -16.76
C GLN A 254 15.05 -2.73 -15.66
N VAL A 255 14.57 -1.49 -15.64
CA VAL A 255 13.50 -1.08 -14.71
C VAL A 255 12.21 -1.82 -15.06
N ARG A 256 11.76 -1.76 -16.32
CA ARG A 256 10.53 -2.43 -16.79
C ARG A 256 10.56 -3.94 -16.52
N GLY A 257 11.64 -4.62 -16.87
CA GLY A 257 11.78 -6.07 -16.65
C GLY A 257 11.70 -6.47 -15.17
N ALA A 258 12.26 -5.67 -14.27
CA ALA A 258 12.15 -5.94 -12.83
C ALA A 258 10.72 -5.75 -12.29
N MET A 259 9.98 -4.78 -12.85
CA MET A 259 8.58 -4.56 -12.48
C MET A 259 7.65 -5.64 -13.03
N GLU A 260 7.92 -6.13 -14.25
CA GLU A 260 7.20 -7.26 -14.84
C GLU A 260 7.38 -8.53 -14.01
N GLU A 261 8.61 -8.85 -13.59
CA GLU A 261 8.91 -9.99 -12.71
C GLU A 261 8.19 -9.84 -11.35
N SER A 262 8.29 -8.66 -10.74
CA SER A 262 7.62 -8.37 -9.47
C SER A 262 6.09 -8.48 -9.56
N SER A 263 5.51 -8.09 -10.70
CA SER A 263 4.06 -8.18 -10.94
C SER A 263 3.61 -9.63 -11.10
N LYS A 264 4.36 -10.46 -11.83
CA LYS A 264 4.07 -11.91 -11.96
C LYS A 264 4.14 -12.63 -10.62
N ASP A 265 5.08 -12.24 -9.76
CA ASP A 265 5.16 -12.82 -8.43
C ASP A 265 4.02 -12.33 -7.53
N ALA A 266 3.62 -11.05 -7.65
CA ALA A 266 2.44 -10.52 -6.96
C ALA A 266 1.18 -11.30 -7.31
N GLU A 267 0.93 -11.51 -8.61
CA GLU A 267 -0.20 -12.26 -9.13
C GLU A 267 -0.25 -13.67 -8.57
N LYS A 268 0.87 -14.39 -8.54
CA LYS A 268 0.93 -15.74 -7.94
C LYS A 268 0.55 -15.73 -6.46
N GLU A 269 1.09 -14.78 -5.69
CA GLU A 269 0.88 -14.71 -4.25
C GLU A 269 -0.56 -14.35 -3.86
N VAL A 270 -1.27 -13.61 -4.71
CA VAL A 270 -2.68 -13.24 -4.48
C VAL A 270 -3.69 -14.20 -5.11
N GLY A 271 -3.24 -15.27 -5.77
CA GLY A 271 -4.08 -16.34 -6.32
C GLY A 271 -4.40 -16.24 -7.82
N GLY A 272 -3.63 -15.49 -8.59
CA GLY A 272 -3.77 -15.29 -10.03
C GLY A 272 -4.70 -14.14 -10.43
N HIS A 273 -4.97 -14.01 -11.74
CA HIS A 273 -5.94 -13.04 -12.26
C HIS A 273 -7.37 -13.40 -11.82
N GLY A 274 -8.11 -12.39 -11.36
CA GLY A 274 -9.52 -12.52 -11.02
C GLY A 274 -9.84 -12.12 -9.58
N GLU A 275 -10.93 -12.69 -9.06
CA GLU A 275 -11.46 -12.43 -7.73
C GLU A 275 -11.12 -13.59 -6.79
N ASN A 276 -10.33 -13.31 -5.76
CA ASN A 276 -9.95 -14.30 -4.75
C ASN A 276 -10.61 -13.95 -3.42
N SER A 277 -11.66 -14.69 -3.05
CA SER A 277 -12.37 -14.47 -1.79
C SER A 277 -11.46 -14.75 -0.58
N ILE A 278 -11.55 -13.89 0.43
CA ILE A 278 -10.84 -14.02 1.69
C ILE A 278 -11.82 -13.96 2.87
N ILE A 279 -11.36 -14.41 4.03
CA ILE A 279 -12.17 -14.40 5.24
C ILE A 279 -12.59 -12.97 5.64
N GLY A 280 -13.84 -12.81 6.05
CA GLY A 280 -14.36 -11.52 6.53
C GLY A 280 -15.30 -10.81 5.55
N GLY A 281 -15.80 -11.53 4.54
CA GLY A 281 -16.74 -10.99 3.55
C GLY A 281 -16.07 -9.98 2.63
N LYS A 282 -14.88 -10.31 2.13
CA LYS A 282 -14.15 -9.52 1.15
C LYS A 282 -13.52 -10.42 0.09
N PHE A 283 -13.18 -9.84 -1.06
CA PHE A 283 -12.36 -10.49 -2.07
C PHE A 283 -11.24 -9.57 -2.54
N ILE A 284 -10.15 -10.19 -2.99
CA ILE A 284 -9.03 -9.53 -3.64
C ILE A 284 -9.33 -9.49 -5.13
N LYS A 285 -9.28 -8.30 -5.73
CA LYS A 285 -9.39 -8.11 -7.18
C LYS A 285 -8.02 -7.70 -7.72
N VAL A 286 -7.54 -8.44 -8.71
CA VAL A 286 -6.31 -8.12 -9.46
C VAL A 286 -6.69 -7.64 -10.84
N GLU A 287 -6.30 -6.41 -11.16
CA GLU A 287 -6.46 -5.80 -12.48
C GLU A 287 -5.07 -5.69 -13.10
N ALA A 288 -4.88 -6.37 -14.23
CA ALA A 288 -3.62 -6.32 -14.95
C ALA A 288 -3.34 -4.88 -15.41
N SER A 289 -2.06 -4.50 -15.40
CA SER A 289 -1.63 -3.23 -15.97
C SER A 289 -1.83 -3.21 -17.49
N GLU A 290 -2.24 -2.07 -18.03
CA GLU A 290 -2.27 -1.81 -19.48
C GLU A 290 -0.91 -1.33 -20.03
N SER A 291 0.05 -1.06 -19.14
CA SER A 291 1.39 -0.52 -19.42
C SER A 291 2.51 -1.47 -18.94
N ASP A 292 3.53 -1.70 -19.78
CA ASP A 292 4.68 -2.57 -19.48
C ASP A 292 5.56 -2.07 -18.31
N ALA A 293 5.37 -0.82 -17.88
CA ALA A 293 6.11 -0.20 -16.80
C ALA A 293 5.35 -0.20 -15.46
N GLU A 294 4.05 -0.47 -15.49
CA GLU A 294 3.16 -0.38 -14.34
C GLU A 294 2.91 -1.77 -13.73
N MET A 295 2.77 -1.81 -12.40
CA MET A 295 2.36 -3.04 -11.72
C MET A 295 0.85 -3.24 -11.83
N ALA A 296 0.41 -4.50 -11.75
CA ALA A 296 -1.01 -4.81 -11.59
C ALA A 296 -1.62 -4.06 -10.39
N THR A 297 -2.80 -3.49 -10.60
CA THR A 297 -3.58 -2.86 -9.53
C THR A 297 -4.26 -3.94 -8.71
N ILE A 298 -4.06 -3.92 -7.38
CA ILE A 298 -4.71 -4.87 -6.49
C ILE A 298 -5.58 -4.14 -5.47
N SER A 299 -6.86 -4.53 -5.44
CA SER A 299 -7.90 -3.92 -4.63
C SER A 299 -8.54 -4.92 -3.68
N LEU A 300 -8.98 -4.43 -2.53
CA LEU A 300 -9.70 -5.23 -1.53
C LEU A 300 -11.16 -4.76 -1.47
N ILE A 301 -12.08 -5.58 -1.98
CA ILE A 301 -13.48 -5.21 -2.21
C ILE A 301 -14.39 -5.94 -1.22
N ASP A 302 -15.45 -5.28 -0.78
CA ASP A 302 -16.48 -5.90 0.04
C ASP A 302 -17.28 -6.92 -0.77
N ASP A 303 -17.49 -8.10 -0.18
CA ASP A 303 -18.40 -9.09 -0.73
C ASP A 303 -19.83 -8.76 -0.26
N GLU A 304 -20.71 -8.46 -1.22
CA GLU A 304 -22.14 -8.20 -0.97
C GLU A 304 -22.93 -9.48 -0.67
N ALA A 305 -22.31 -10.66 -0.79
CA ALA A 305 -22.96 -11.91 -0.43
C ALA A 305 -23.37 -11.93 1.04
N GLU A 306 -24.66 -12.18 1.28
CA GLU A 306 -25.17 -12.38 2.63
C GLU A 306 -24.64 -13.68 3.21
N ALA A 307 -23.83 -13.57 4.28
CA ALA A 307 -23.41 -14.69 5.10
C ALA A 307 -24.60 -15.28 5.88
N GLU A 308 -24.44 -16.50 6.37
CA GLU A 308 -25.40 -17.15 7.27
C GLU A 308 -25.75 -16.23 8.47
N SER A 309 -27.02 -16.18 8.88
CA SER A 309 -27.46 -15.38 10.03
C SER A 309 -27.24 -16.09 11.37
N GLU A 310 -27.27 -17.42 11.34
CA GLU A 310 -27.12 -18.31 12.50
C GLU A 310 -26.30 -19.53 12.09
N VAL A 311 -25.51 -20.05 13.02
CA VAL A 311 -24.71 -21.26 12.81
C VAL A 311 -24.93 -22.26 13.95
N PRO A 312 -24.71 -23.57 13.73
CA PRO A 312 -24.82 -24.55 14.78
C PRO A 312 -23.90 -24.22 15.96
N THR A 313 -24.42 -24.38 17.17
CA THR A 313 -23.63 -24.24 18.39
C THR A 313 -22.48 -25.26 18.40
N PRO A 314 -21.21 -24.83 18.57
CA PRO A 314 -20.08 -25.74 18.52
C PRO A 314 -20.11 -26.76 19.66
N ALA A 315 -19.72 -27.99 19.34
CA ALA A 315 -19.46 -28.99 20.36
C ALA A 315 -18.21 -28.63 21.20
N ILE A 316 -18.11 -29.14 22.42
CA ILE A 316 -16.95 -28.91 23.31
C ILE A 316 -15.60 -29.23 22.63
N PRO A 317 -15.42 -30.37 21.93
CA PRO A 317 -14.16 -30.66 21.23
C PRO A 317 -13.80 -29.62 20.17
N GLN A 318 -14.81 -29.10 19.47
CA GLN A 318 -14.63 -28.08 18.45
C GLN A 318 -14.23 -26.73 19.06
N MET A 319 -14.84 -26.33 20.19
CA MET A 319 -14.42 -25.14 20.93
C MET A 319 -12.97 -25.24 21.42
N ASN A 320 -12.54 -26.42 21.88
CA ASN A 320 -11.13 -26.63 22.28
C ASN A 320 -10.17 -26.48 21.09
N ASN A 321 -10.50 -27.04 19.94
CA ASN A 321 -9.68 -26.93 18.72
C ASN A 321 -9.57 -25.47 18.24
N VAL A 322 -10.71 -24.76 18.21
CA VAL A 322 -10.76 -23.35 17.82
C VAL A 322 -10.04 -22.47 18.84
N ASN A 323 -10.13 -22.77 20.14
CA ASN A 323 -9.39 -22.03 21.16
C ASN A 323 -7.88 -22.26 21.07
N THR A 324 -7.44 -23.47 20.70
CA THR A 324 -6.04 -23.77 20.41
C THR A 324 -5.53 -22.92 19.24
N PHE A 325 -6.34 -22.79 18.18
CA PHE A 325 -6.06 -21.89 17.08
C PHE A 325 -6.01 -20.42 17.56
N PHE A 326 -6.94 -19.99 18.42
CA PHE A 326 -6.97 -18.62 18.94
C PHE A 326 -5.69 -18.26 19.71
N ASN A 327 -5.16 -19.18 20.53
CA ASN A 327 -3.87 -19.00 21.18
C ASN A 327 -2.73 -18.87 20.16
N LYS A 328 -2.71 -19.73 19.14
CA LYS A 328 -1.73 -19.68 18.04
C LYS A 328 -1.79 -18.34 17.30
N LEU A 329 -2.98 -17.83 17.01
CA LEU A 329 -3.19 -16.52 16.39
C LEU A 329 -2.54 -15.41 17.21
N GLY A 330 -2.72 -15.41 18.54
CA GLY A 330 -2.08 -14.45 19.44
C GLY A 330 -0.55 -14.48 19.38
N ILE A 331 0.03 -15.68 19.37
CA ILE A 331 1.49 -15.88 19.24
C ILE A 331 2.00 -15.37 17.89
N GLU A 332 1.26 -15.64 16.81
CA GLU A 332 1.70 -15.27 15.46
C GLU A 332 1.63 -13.76 15.24
N ILE A 333 0.61 -13.08 15.78
CA ILE A 333 0.52 -11.61 15.77
C ILE A 333 1.75 -10.97 16.44
N GLU A 334 2.26 -11.52 17.54
CA GLU A 334 3.48 -10.99 18.18
C GLU A 334 4.73 -11.15 17.32
N LYS A 335 4.84 -12.24 16.56
CA LYS A 335 5.96 -12.44 15.64
C LYS A 335 5.93 -11.44 14.48
N ARG A 336 4.74 -11.01 14.06
CA ARG A 336 4.60 -10.06 12.93
C ARG A 336 5.28 -8.74 13.15
N VAL A 337 5.31 -8.25 14.38
CA VAL A 337 5.96 -6.96 14.69
C VAL A 337 7.46 -7.03 14.38
N LYS A 338 8.08 -8.20 14.64
CA LYS A 338 9.49 -8.43 14.28
C LYS A 338 9.68 -8.48 12.77
N ALA A 339 8.78 -9.16 12.06
CA ALA A 339 8.81 -9.21 10.59
C ALA A 339 8.61 -7.82 9.96
N TYR A 340 7.71 -7.02 10.53
CA TYR A 340 7.52 -5.63 10.14
C TYR A 340 8.82 -4.82 10.28
N HIS A 341 9.53 -4.94 11.39
CA HIS A 341 10.81 -4.24 11.56
C HIS A 341 11.87 -4.63 10.51
N ALA A 342 11.88 -5.89 10.06
CA ALA A 342 12.76 -6.30 8.97
C ALA A 342 12.39 -5.60 7.65
N ASN A 343 11.10 -5.52 7.33
CA ASN A 343 10.62 -4.81 6.14
C ASN A 343 10.83 -3.28 6.26
N GLU A 344 10.70 -2.69 7.45
CA GLU A 344 11.01 -1.28 7.72
C GLU A 344 12.48 -0.96 7.42
N GLN A 345 13.42 -1.84 7.77
CA GLN A 345 14.84 -1.68 7.45
C GLN A 345 15.11 -1.74 5.94
N LYS A 346 14.42 -2.63 5.22
CA LYS A 346 14.51 -2.70 3.75
C LYS A 346 13.94 -1.44 3.10
N ALA A 347 12.79 -0.97 3.57
CA ALA A 347 12.19 0.27 3.12
C ALA A 347 13.10 1.48 3.38
N GLU A 348 13.85 1.51 4.48
CA GLU A 348 14.83 2.56 4.74
C GLU A 348 15.99 2.57 3.73
N LYS A 349 16.52 1.39 3.37
CA LYS A 349 17.56 1.28 2.33
C LYS A 349 17.05 1.78 0.99
N TYR A 350 15.85 1.34 0.63
CA TYR A 350 15.13 1.77 -0.57
C TYR A 350 14.96 3.30 -0.61
N ARG A 351 14.46 3.92 0.46
CA ARG A 351 14.33 5.38 0.58
C ARG A 351 15.66 6.11 0.42
N SER A 352 16.69 5.65 1.13
CA SER A 352 18.04 6.23 1.04
C SER A 352 18.61 6.11 -0.38
N GLY A 353 18.30 5.00 -1.07
CA GLY A 353 18.62 4.81 -2.47
C GLY A 353 17.98 5.88 -3.37
N ILE A 354 16.68 6.15 -3.22
CA ILE A 354 15.99 7.18 -4.02
C ILE A 354 16.62 8.56 -3.80
N GLU A 355 16.97 8.89 -2.56
CA GLU A 355 17.66 10.15 -2.25
C GLU A 355 19.04 10.25 -2.95
N LYS A 356 19.75 9.13 -3.14
CA LYS A 356 21.01 9.11 -3.92
C LYS A 356 20.76 9.29 -5.41
N VAL A 357 19.71 8.66 -5.96
CA VAL A 357 19.28 8.89 -7.36
C VAL A 357 19.00 10.37 -7.57
N LEU A 358 18.22 10.99 -6.69
CA LEU A 358 17.89 12.42 -6.75
C LEU A 358 19.13 13.31 -6.77
N ARG A 359 20.12 13.04 -5.90
CA ARG A 359 21.40 13.79 -5.90
C ARG A 359 22.19 13.62 -7.20
N LYS A 360 22.12 12.44 -7.82
CA LYS A 360 22.78 12.16 -9.09
C LYS A 360 22.13 12.97 -10.21
N VAL A 361 20.80 12.93 -10.33
CA VAL A 361 20.05 13.59 -11.40
C VAL A 361 19.91 15.10 -11.22
N ASP A 362 20.05 15.63 -10.00
CA ASP A 362 20.08 17.09 -9.75
C ASP A 362 21.21 17.80 -10.51
N ASN A 363 22.29 17.08 -10.83
CA ASN A 363 23.46 17.63 -11.51
C ASN A 363 23.50 17.37 -13.02
N ILE A 364 22.48 16.70 -13.57
CA ILE A 364 22.42 16.30 -14.97
C ILE A 364 21.44 17.23 -15.69
N LYS A 365 21.89 17.81 -16.82
CA LYS A 365 21.00 18.59 -17.69
C LYS A 365 20.15 17.65 -18.54
N VAL A 366 18.93 18.10 -18.87
CA VAL A 366 18.04 17.34 -19.75
C VAL A 366 18.74 17.04 -21.09
N GLY A 367 18.68 15.79 -21.52
CA GLY A 367 19.32 15.31 -22.76
C GLY A 367 20.83 15.04 -22.68
N GLU A 368 21.52 15.34 -21.56
CA GLU A 368 22.95 15.04 -21.38
C GLU A 368 23.20 13.54 -21.20
N ASP A 369 22.28 12.86 -20.52
CA ASP A 369 22.30 11.41 -20.29
C ASP A 369 20.89 10.84 -20.52
N LYS A 370 20.53 10.68 -21.80
CA LYS A 370 19.19 10.24 -22.23
C LYS A 370 18.78 8.90 -21.61
N GLU A 371 19.72 7.97 -21.47
CA GLU A 371 19.45 6.63 -20.94
C GLU A 371 19.13 6.68 -19.43
N LEU A 372 19.87 7.47 -18.66
CA LEU A 372 19.58 7.68 -17.25
C LEU A 372 18.29 8.49 -17.03
N GLU A 373 18.02 9.48 -17.89
CA GLU A 373 16.78 10.27 -17.86
C GLU A 373 15.55 9.35 -18.04
N GLU A 374 15.54 8.51 -19.08
CA GLU A 374 14.47 7.55 -19.31
C GLU A 374 14.37 6.55 -18.14
N ALA A 375 15.49 6.03 -17.65
CA ALA A 375 15.45 5.09 -16.54
C ALA A 375 14.90 5.68 -15.25
N VAL A 376 15.15 6.96 -14.97
CA VAL A 376 14.61 7.66 -13.79
C VAL A 376 13.11 7.92 -13.93
N ARG A 377 12.63 8.20 -15.14
CA ARG A 377 11.19 8.30 -15.45
C ARG A 377 10.49 6.97 -15.19
N GLN A 378 11.06 5.87 -15.68
CA GLN A 378 10.56 4.52 -15.37
C GLN A 378 10.67 4.18 -13.88
N LEU A 379 11.73 4.64 -13.21
CA LEU A 379 11.92 4.42 -11.79
C LEU A 379 10.83 5.09 -10.94
N ARG A 380 10.31 6.25 -11.35
CA ARG A 380 9.16 6.91 -10.70
C ARG A 380 7.95 5.97 -10.66
N VAL A 381 7.60 5.39 -11.81
CA VAL A 381 6.48 4.46 -11.95
C VAL A 381 6.72 3.22 -11.09
N ALA A 382 7.92 2.63 -11.18
CA ALA A 382 8.34 1.47 -10.41
C ALA A 382 8.26 1.69 -8.88
N VAL A 383 8.68 2.88 -8.42
CA VAL A 383 8.61 3.30 -7.01
C VAL A 383 7.16 3.33 -6.50
N ASN A 384 6.25 3.92 -7.29
CA ASN A 384 4.84 3.98 -6.93
C ASN A 384 4.19 2.59 -6.91
N GLY A 385 4.46 1.76 -7.92
CA GLY A 385 3.96 0.39 -8.00
C GLY A 385 4.42 -0.48 -6.83
N ALA A 386 5.73 -0.48 -6.55
CA ALA A 386 6.30 -1.27 -5.45
C ALA A 386 5.71 -0.88 -4.09
N ASN A 387 5.53 0.42 -3.84
CA ASN A 387 4.98 0.88 -2.56
C ASN A 387 3.47 0.62 -2.45
N SER A 388 2.72 0.74 -3.55
CA SER A 388 1.30 0.37 -3.60
C SER A 388 1.11 -1.12 -3.31
N MET A 389 1.98 -1.96 -3.84
CA MET A 389 2.00 -3.40 -3.59
C MET A 389 2.24 -3.72 -2.11
N VAL A 390 3.25 -3.09 -1.50
CA VAL A 390 3.55 -3.25 -0.07
C VAL A 390 2.35 -2.84 0.79
N SER A 391 1.68 -1.74 0.44
CA SER A 391 0.48 -1.31 1.16
C SER A 391 -0.68 -2.27 1.01
N PHE A 392 -0.92 -2.75 -0.20
CA PHE A 392 -1.99 -3.69 -0.48
C PHE A 392 -1.85 -4.95 0.38
N THR A 393 -0.68 -5.56 0.39
CA THR A 393 -0.43 -6.77 1.17
C THR A 393 -0.55 -6.51 2.67
N GLU A 394 -0.17 -5.31 3.14
CA GLU A 394 -0.40 -4.83 4.51
C GLU A 394 -1.89 -4.72 4.84
N ARG A 395 -2.73 -4.25 3.91
CA ARG A 395 -4.18 -4.13 4.09
C ARG A 395 -4.86 -5.49 4.15
N VAL A 396 -4.52 -6.40 3.24
CA VAL A 396 -5.02 -7.79 3.28
C VAL A 396 -4.60 -8.47 4.58
N ALA A 397 -3.32 -8.33 4.96
CA ALA A 397 -2.82 -8.95 6.17
C ALA A 397 -3.56 -8.46 7.43
N ALA A 398 -3.73 -7.15 7.55
CA ALA A 398 -4.49 -6.55 8.66
C ALA A 398 -5.94 -7.03 8.66
N HIS A 399 -6.61 -7.06 7.50
CA HIS A 399 -7.99 -7.51 7.38
C HIS A 399 -8.16 -8.95 7.87
N VAL A 400 -7.36 -9.90 7.34
CA VAL A 400 -7.44 -11.31 7.74
C VAL A 400 -7.20 -11.47 9.24
N LEU A 401 -6.21 -10.78 9.82
CA LEU A 401 -5.95 -10.87 11.26
C LEU A 401 -7.05 -10.25 12.12
N VAL A 402 -7.65 -9.13 11.70
CA VAL A 402 -8.81 -8.53 12.36
C VAL A 402 -9.98 -9.50 12.34
N SER A 403 -10.32 -10.03 11.16
CA SER A 403 -11.42 -10.96 10.92
C SER A 403 -11.24 -12.24 11.75
N LEU A 404 -10.06 -12.86 11.70
CA LEU A 404 -9.74 -14.04 12.52
C LEU A 404 -9.82 -13.75 14.02
N THR A 405 -9.29 -12.61 14.47
CA THR A 405 -9.27 -12.31 15.91
C THR A 405 -10.68 -12.05 16.45
N ALA A 406 -11.41 -11.14 15.80
CA ALA A 406 -12.74 -10.73 16.22
C ALA A 406 -13.71 -11.91 16.08
N GLY A 407 -13.61 -12.62 14.95
CA GLY A 407 -14.46 -13.74 14.63
C GLY A 407 -14.26 -14.90 15.61
N VAL A 408 -13.02 -15.34 15.85
CA VAL A 408 -12.77 -16.46 16.76
C VAL A 408 -13.13 -16.10 18.21
N ASN A 409 -12.84 -14.87 18.65
CA ASN A 409 -13.25 -14.39 19.97
C ASN A 409 -14.79 -14.42 20.12
N GLY A 410 -15.51 -13.91 19.12
CA GLY A 410 -16.97 -13.90 19.11
C GLY A 410 -17.58 -15.30 19.04
N TYR A 411 -17.04 -16.18 18.21
CA TYR A 411 -17.51 -17.56 18.06
C TYR A 411 -17.32 -18.37 19.35
N LEU A 412 -16.15 -18.27 19.99
CA LEU A 412 -15.90 -18.94 21.28
C LEU A 412 -16.79 -18.37 22.38
N ALA A 413 -16.94 -17.05 22.46
CA ALA A 413 -17.80 -16.41 23.46
C ALA A 413 -19.27 -16.81 23.31
N ALA A 414 -19.80 -16.77 22.08
CA ALA A 414 -21.16 -17.19 21.77
C ALA A 414 -21.37 -18.69 22.03
N GLY A 415 -20.41 -19.52 21.61
CA GLY A 415 -20.41 -20.96 21.87
C GLY A 415 -20.45 -21.28 23.35
N ILE A 416 -19.57 -20.69 24.17
CA ILE A 416 -19.58 -20.86 25.63
C ILE A 416 -20.90 -20.38 26.24
N ALA A 417 -21.42 -19.24 25.77
CA ALA A 417 -22.67 -18.68 26.26
C ALA A 417 -23.90 -19.53 25.91
N ALA A 418 -23.80 -20.46 24.95
CA ALA A 418 -24.86 -21.38 24.53
C ALA A 418 -24.95 -22.66 25.39
N TYR A 419 -24.12 -22.78 26.43
CA TYR A 419 -24.17 -23.86 27.41
C TYR A 419 -24.54 -23.33 28.81
N ASP A 420 -25.05 -24.21 29.65
CA ASP A 420 -25.12 -23.99 31.09
C ASP A 420 -23.76 -24.26 31.75
N LYS A 421 -23.57 -23.78 32.98
CA LYS A 421 -22.43 -24.20 33.78
C LYS A 421 -22.68 -25.62 34.30
N SER A 422 -21.66 -26.47 34.30
CA SER A 422 -21.73 -27.79 34.92
C SER A 422 -22.17 -27.62 36.37
N LYS A 423 -23.23 -28.33 36.79
CA LYS A 423 -23.56 -28.47 38.21
C LYS A 423 -22.40 -29.24 38.83
N SER A 424 -21.58 -28.58 39.65
CA SER A 424 -20.42 -29.20 40.30
C SER A 424 -20.82 -30.40 41.13
#